data_AF-A0A1G3KNG7-F1
#
_entry.id   AF-A0A1G3KNG7-F1
#
_cell.length_a   1.000
_cell.length_b   1.000
_cell.length_c   1.000
_cell.angle_alpha   90.00
_cell.angle_beta   90.00
_cell.angle_gamma   90.00
#
_symmetry.space_group_name_H-M   'P 1'
#
loop_
_entity.id
_entity.type
_entity.pdbx_description
1 polymer ?
#
loop_
_entity_poly.entity_id
_entity_poly.type
_entity_poly.pdbx_seq_one_letter_code
_entity_poly.pdbx_strand_id
1 'polypeptide(L)'
;MRAKFYLSASIMSFILVSALFILSFFYDQLFPLIVFGVVFILIFFLNSWIFSRRISFSVNRLLKGIKELSSGNFQFLSETKNHDEFGKLEKNLNQYILNTKNMIQNIYRQSYEIFSSLREFSENNQELSGKIDSQASALEETVSAIYSLSENVRENSSNSHTAKNIARETEGTATEGENSIHQTVSSMKEIIGETSKIKDVVRIIETISFQTNILALNAAVEAARAKEHGKGFAVVANEVRNLAQKSGENAKNISLMIEKIIRVIENGNQFSLESESKFLKIKEQINNTAKVIEEVAQSSSEQAEGVEQISQAVSHIDQLIQNNTFQVNENLDVASNLEEKAKTILEILRNFQIDHFEHEEFSVRKNKILEQDILVSWNSGYSVKVEELDAHHKKLISLMNALHQALKEGKTRSVLSKIIRELIQYTQFHFGKEEELMKKNGYPDFTAHKKQHDKFVEKISEAQNQFENNEAENLSAGLLTFLKDWLVNHIMIIDKKYSHFFNKKGIQ
;
A
#
# COMPACT_ATOMS: atom_id res chain seq x y z
N MET A 1 -139.54 -69.22 25.44
CA MET A 1 -138.15 -69.55 25.06
C MET A 1 -137.57 -68.70 23.91
N ARG A 2 -138.38 -68.18 22.96
CA ARG A 2 -137.87 -67.37 21.83
C ARG A 2 -137.36 -65.95 22.17
N ALA A 3 -137.93 -65.25 23.15
CA ALA A 3 -137.55 -63.86 23.47
C ALA A 3 -136.14 -63.68 24.08
N LYS A 4 -135.61 -64.68 24.81
CA LYS A 4 -134.25 -64.63 25.38
C LYS A 4 -133.15 -64.77 24.31
N PHE A 5 -133.45 -65.43 23.20
CA PHE A 5 -132.48 -65.65 22.11
C PHE A 5 -132.28 -64.40 21.23
N TYR A 6 -133.33 -63.59 21.02
CA TYR A 6 -133.23 -62.32 20.31
C TYR A 6 -132.51 -61.23 21.12
N LEU A 7 -132.71 -61.21 22.44
CA LEU A 7 -132.01 -60.27 23.32
C LEU A 7 -130.50 -60.57 23.40
N SER A 8 -130.10 -61.84 23.47
CA SER A 8 -128.68 -62.22 23.46
C SER A 8 -128.00 -61.94 22.11
N ALA A 9 -128.70 -62.14 20.99
CA ALA A 9 -128.16 -61.85 19.66
C ALA A 9 -127.97 -60.34 19.42
N SER A 10 -128.90 -59.49 19.90
CA SER A 10 -128.81 -58.03 19.79
C SER A 10 -127.69 -57.45 20.66
N ILE A 11 -127.53 -57.93 21.89
CA ILE A 11 -126.43 -57.51 22.78
C ILE A 11 -125.09 -57.94 22.19
N MET A 12 -124.99 -59.17 21.66
CA MET A 12 -123.76 -59.66 21.04
C MET A 12 -123.41 -58.88 19.76
N SER A 13 -124.41 -58.50 18.95
CA SER A 13 -124.22 -57.63 17.79
C SER A 13 -123.78 -56.22 18.19
N PHE A 14 -124.35 -55.63 19.24
CA PHE A 14 -123.97 -54.30 19.73
C PHE A 14 -122.55 -54.30 20.32
N ILE A 15 -122.17 -55.34 21.07
CA ILE A 15 -120.80 -55.53 21.55
C ILE A 15 -119.83 -55.70 20.37
N LEU A 16 -120.20 -56.46 19.34
CA LEU A 16 -119.35 -56.64 18.16
C LEU A 16 -119.16 -55.32 17.39
N VAL A 17 -120.24 -54.56 17.18
CA VAL A 17 -120.20 -53.27 16.47
C VAL A 17 -119.44 -52.22 17.28
N SER A 18 -119.65 -52.15 18.59
CA SER A 18 -118.90 -51.24 19.47
C SER A 18 -117.41 -51.61 19.55
N ALA A 19 -117.08 -52.90 19.62
CA ALA A 19 -115.70 -53.37 19.58
C ALA A 19 -115.02 -53.05 18.23
N LEU A 20 -115.74 -53.22 17.11
CA LEU A 20 -115.26 -52.83 15.77
C LEU A 20 -115.07 -51.32 15.64
N PHE A 21 -115.98 -50.52 16.21
CA PHE A 21 -115.87 -49.05 16.19
C PHE A 21 -114.71 -48.55 17.04
N ILE A 22 -114.49 -49.14 18.22
CA ILE A 22 -113.33 -48.87 19.07
C ILE A 22 -112.04 -49.27 18.35
N LEU A 23 -112.00 -50.45 17.71
CA LEU A 23 -110.84 -50.89 16.92
C LEU A 23 -110.55 -49.92 15.75
N SER A 24 -111.58 -49.49 15.03
CA SER A 24 -111.45 -48.53 13.91
C SER A 24 -110.95 -47.17 14.41
N PHE A 25 -111.51 -46.67 15.52
CA PHE A 25 -111.10 -45.40 16.11
C PHE A 25 -109.65 -45.44 16.59
N PHE A 26 -109.20 -46.52 17.22
CA PHE A 26 -107.80 -46.70 17.59
C PHE A 26 -106.89 -46.86 16.36
N TYR A 27 -107.34 -47.57 15.32
CA TYR A 27 -106.59 -47.71 14.07
C TYR A 27 -106.38 -46.38 13.35
N ASP A 28 -107.43 -45.56 13.21
CA ASP A 28 -107.38 -44.26 12.55
C ASP A 28 -106.50 -43.23 13.30
N GLN A 29 -106.36 -43.37 14.62
CA GLN A 29 -105.48 -42.53 15.44
C GLN A 29 -104.04 -43.06 15.54
N LEU A 30 -103.85 -44.38 15.63
CA LEU A 30 -102.52 -45.01 15.76
C LEU A 30 -101.74 -45.07 14.44
N PHE A 31 -102.43 -45.32 13.32
CA PHE A 31 -101.80 -45.42 12.00
C PHE A 31 -101.02 -44.15 11.59
N PRO A 32 -101.58 -42.92 11.66
CA PRO A 32 -100.83 -41.71 11.32
C PRO A 32 -99.67 -41.46 12.30
N LEU A 33 -99.80 -41.82 13.57
CA LEU A 33 -98.71 -41.73 14.56
C LEU A 33 -97.53 -42.64 14.21
N ILE A 34 -97.81 -43.88 13.78
CA ILE A 34 -96.78 -44.84 13.34
C ILE A 34 -96.12 -44.34 12.07
N VAL A 35 -96.88 -43.87 11.08
CA VAL A 35 -96.34 -43.32 9.83
C VAL A 35 -95.46 -42.10 10.12
N PHE A 36 -95.90 -41.19 10.98
CA PHE A 36 -95.10 -40.02 11.37
C PHE A 36 -93.82 -40.43 12.10
N GLY A 37 -93.89 -41.42 12.99
CA GLY A 37 -92.73 -41.99 13.66
C GLY A 37 -91.72 -42.61 12.68
N VAL A 38 -92.19 -43.39 11.69
CA VAL A 38 -91.33 -43.99 10.66
C VAL A 38 -90.69 -42.93 9.77
N VAL A 39 -91.46 -41.93 9.32
CA VAL A 39 -90.93 -40.82 8.52
C VAL A 39 -89.90 -40.01 9.31
N PHE A 40 -90.17 -39.74 10.59
CA PHE A 40 -89.22 -39.05 11.45
C PHE A 40 -87.91 -39.83 11.63
N ILE A 41 -88.00 -41.16 11.84
CA ILE A 41 -86.84 -42.05 11.92
C ILE A 41 -86.05 -42.02 10.60
N LEU A 42 -86.73 -42.13 9.45
CA LEU A 42 -86.08 -42.08 8.14
C LEU A 42 -85.38 -40.73 7.89
N ILE A 43 -86.02 -39.62 8.25
CA ILE A 43 -85.41 -38.28 8.15
C ILE A 43 -84.22 -38.16 9.10
N PHE A 44 -84.31 -38.68 10.32
CA PHE A 44 -83.21 -38.69 11.29
C PHE A 44 -82.02 -39.51 10.79
N PHE A 45 -82.25 -40.72 10.27
CA PHE A 45 -81.20 -41.54 9.68
C PHE A 45 -80.60 -40.90 8.43
N LEU A 46 -81.41 -40.29 7.58
CA LEU A 46 -80.93 -39.60 6.37
C LEU A 46 -80.07 -38.38 6.74
N ASN A 47 -80.50 -37.55 7.69
CA ASN A 47 -79.70 -36.43 8.20
C ASN A 47 -78.41 -36.91 8.87
N SER A 48 -78.48 -37.97 9.69
CA SER A 48 -77.31 -38.59 10.33
C SER A 48 -76.33 -39.15 9.29
N TRP A 49 -76.83 -39.77 8.23
CA TRP A 49 -76.02 -40.28 7.12
C TRP A 49 -75.34 -39.15 6.34
N ILE A 50 -76.09 -38.09 6.00
CA ILE A 50 -75.54 -36.90 5.30
C ILE A 50 -74.48 -36.22 6.18
N PHE A 51 -74.75 -36.05 7.47
CA PHE A 51 -73.82 -35.47 8.43
C PHE A 51 -72.55 -36.32 8.58
N SER A 52 -72.69 -37.64 8.77
CA SER A 52 -71.56 -38.57 8.84
C SER A 52 -70.73 -38.53 7.56
N ARG A 53 -71.35 -38.52 6.37
CA ARG A 53 -70.61 -38.41 5.10
C ARG A 53 -69.86 -37.08 4.98
N ARG A 54 -70.47 -35.96 5.40
CA ARG A 54 -69.82 -34.64 5.38
C ARG A 54 -68.61 -34.57 6.31
N ILE A 55 -68.71 -35.15 7.51
CA ILE A 55 -67.58 -35.26 8.45
C ILE A 55 -66.49 -36.15 7.86
N SER A 56 -66.82 -37.38 7.44
CA SER A 56 -65.83 -38.32 6.90
C SER A 56 -65.10 -37.73 5.70
N PHE A 57 -65.79 -37.02 4.81
CA PHE A 57 -65.16 -36.34 3.68
C PHE A 57 -64.17 -35.26 4.12
N SER A 58 -64.58 -34.37 5.04
CA SER A 58 -63.74 -33.28 5.53
C SER A 58 -62.52 -33.78 6.32
N VAL A 59 -62.71 -34.82 7.15
CA VAL A 59 -61.62 -35.48 7.88
C VAL A 59 -60.64 -36.15 6.91
N ASN A 60 -61.11 -36.83 5.86
CA ASN A 60 -60.24 -37.46 4.87
C ASN A 60 -59.40 -36.43 4.08
N ARG A 61 -59.92 -35.23 3.81
CA ARG A 61 -59.13 -34.15 3.19
C ARG A 61 -58.03 -33.65 4.12
N LEU A 62 -58.34 -33.42 5.40
CA LEU A 62 -57.36 -33.05 6.41
C LEU A 62 -56.28 -34.13 6.58
N LEU A 63 -56.68 -35.41 6.64
CA LEU A 63 -55.74 -36.53 6.70
C LEU A 63 -54.84 -36.59 5.46
N LYS A 64 -55.39 -36.30 4.27
CA LYS A 64 -54.57 -36.20 3.05
C LYS A 64 -53.57 -35.05 3.16
N GLY A 65 -54.00 -33.85 3.59
CA GLY A 65 -53.08 -32.71 3.78
C GLY A 65 -51.97 -32.98 4.79
N ILE A 66 -52.31 -33.61 5.92
CA ILE A 66 -51.32 -34.03 6.93
C ILE A 66 -50.38 -35.10 6.38
N LYS A 67 -50.89 -36.03 5.56
CA LYS A 67 -50.07 -37.07 4.92
C LYS A 67 -49.05 -36.44 3.95
N GLU A 68 -49.48 -35.53 3.08
CA GLU A 68 -48.59 -34.80 2.17
C GLU A 68 -47.53 -34.01 2.95
N LEU A 69 -47.94 -33.30 4.01
CA LEU A 69 -47.04 -32.61 4.93
C LEU A 69 -46.00 -33.56 5.57
N SER A 70 -46.42 -34.73 6.02
CA SER A 70 -45.53 -35.74 6.65
C SER A 70 -44.53 -36.34 5.67
N SER A 71 -44.85 -36.38 4.37
CA SER A 71 -43.91 -36.78 3.31
C SER A 71 -42.98 -35.65 2.86
N GLY A 72 -43.05 -34.47 3.49
CA GLY A 72 -42.26 -33.30 3.09
C GLY A 72 -42.79 -32.58 1.87
N ASN A 73 -44.03 -32.86 1.44
CA ASN A 73 -44.68 -32.17 0.33
C ASN A 73 -45.44 -30.93 0.82
N PHE A 74 -44.82 -29.77 0.66
CA PHE A 74 -45.38 -28.47 1.03
C PHE A 74 -46.03 -27.74 -0.15
N GLN A 75 -46.17 -28.39 -1.31
CA GLN A 75 -46.91 -27.86 -2.47
C GLN A 75 -48.42 -28.11 -2.35
N PHE A 76 -48.82 -29.13 -1.59
CA PHE A 76 -50.22 -29.48 -1.44
C PHE A 76 -50.96 -28.47 -0.54
N LEU A 77 -51.92 -27.76 -1.12
CA LEU A 77 -52.89 -26.95 -0.39
C LEU A 77 -54.27 -27.59 -0.47
N SER A 78 -54.96 -27.71 0.66
CA SER A 78 -56.32 -28.26 0.68
C SER A 78 -57.31 -27.21 0.17
N GLU A 79 -58.20 -27.58 -0.76
CA GLU A 79 -59.27 -26.70 -1.24
C GLU A 79 -60.30 -26.45 -0.12
N THR A 80 -60.32 -25.24 0.44
CA THR A 80 -61.29 -24.83 1.46
C THR A 80 -62.65 -24.52 0.82
N LYS A 81 -63.59 -25.47 0.88
CA LYS A 81 -64.97 -25.30 0.35
C LYS A 81 -66.03 -25.12 1.44
N ASN A 82 -65.72 -25.47 2.69
CA ASN A 82 -66.66 -25.43 3.81
C ASN A 82 -66.46 -24.16 4.64
N HIS A 83 -67.53 -23.64 5.24
CA HIS A 83 -67.51 -22.46 6.13
C HIS A 83 -67.67 -22.84 7.63
N ASP A 84 -67.66 -24.13 7.92
CA ASP A 84 -67.77 -24.71 9.26
C ASP A 84 -66.41 -24.78 9.97
N GLU A 85 -66.37 -25.41 11.14
CA GLU A 85 -65.16 -25.62 11.93
C GLU A 85 -64.07 -26.39 11.15
N PHE A 86 -64.44 -27.31 10.27
CA PHE A 86 -63.50 -28.04 9.42
C PHE A 86 -62.91 -27.15 8.34
N GLY A 87 -63.70 -26.24 7.76
CA GLY A 87 -63.20 -25.21 6.85
C GLY A 87 -62.20 -24.27 7.50
N LYS A 88 -62.45 -23.86 8.76
CA LYS A 88 -61.47 -23.08 9.56
C LYS A 88 -60.19 -23.87 9.82
N LEU A 89 -60.30 -25.16 10.12
CA LEU A 89 -59.14 -26.03 10.35
C LEU A 89 -58.31 -26.24 9.08
N GLU A 90 -58.95 -26.45 7.92
CA GLU A 90 -58.29 -26.51 6.61
C GLU A 90 -57.57 -25.20 6.29
N LYS A 91 -58.18 -24.04 6.56
CA LYS A 91 -57.53 -22.73 6.38
C LYS A 91 -56.30 -22.57 7.28
N ASN A 92 -56.39 -22.95 8.56
CA ASN A 92 -55.26 -22.90 9.48
C ASN A 92 -54.13 -23.86 9.06
N LEU A 93 -54.48 -25.06 8.57
CA LEU A 93 -53.51 -26.01 8.03
C LEU A 93 -52.80 -25.44 6.79
N ASN A 94 -53.54 -24.84 5.86
CA ASN A 94 -52.95 -24.17 4.70
C ASN A 94 -52.02 -23.03 5.12
N GLN A 95 -52.41 -22.21 6.10
CA GLN A 95 -51.54 -21.15 6.64
C GLN A 95 -50.26 -21.72 7.26
N TYR A 96 -50.34 -22.84 7.97
CA TYR A 96 -49.18 -23.53 8.52
C TYR A 96 -48.24 -24.05 7.43
N ILE A 97 -48.80 -24.66 6.37
CA ILE A 97 -48.05 -25.13 5.20
C ILE A 97 -47.32 -23.96 4.53
N LEU A 98 -48.01 -22.83 4.30
CA LEU A 98 -47.44 -21.62 3.71
C LEU A 98 -46.33 -21.02 4.58
N ASN A 99 -46.54 -20.91 5.89
CA ASN A 99 -45.52 -20.39 6.81
C ASN A 99 -44.28 -21.28 6.85
N THR A 100 -44.46 -22.60 6.87
CA THR A 100 -43.35 -23.57 6.87
C THR A 100 -42.61 -23.54 5.53
N LYS A 101 -43.34 -23.45 4.40
CA LYS A 101 -42.76 -23.25 3.07
C LYS A 101 -41.86 -22.02 3.03
N ASN A 102 -42.34 -20.87 3.51
CA ASN A 102 -41.56 -19.63 3.57
C ASN A 102 -40.33 -19.78 4.48
N MET A 103 -40.45 -20.48 5.61
CA MET A 103 -39.31 -20.76 6.50
C MET A 103 -38.26 -21.63 5.80
N ILE A 104 -38.66 -22.72 5.13
CA ILE A 104 -37.77 -23.60 4.36
C ILE A 104 -37.06 -22.80 3.24
N GLN A 105 -37.81 -21.96 2.50
CA GLN A 105 -37.24 -21.10 1.46
C GLN A 105 -36.21 -20.10 2.03
N ASN A 106 -36.50 -19.49 3.17
CA ASN A 106 -35.58 -18.56 3.82
C ASN A 106 -34.31 -19.26 4.30
N ILE A 107 -34.43 -20.43 4.96
CA ILE A 107 -33.26 -21.20 5.43
C ILE A 107 -32.42 -21.63 4.23
N TYR A 108 -33.05 -22.07 3.14
CA TYR A 108 -32.36 -22.46 1.92
C TYR A 108 -31.57 -21.29 1.32
N ARG A 109 -32.20 -20.11 1.16
CA ARG A 109 -31.53 -18.90 0.65
C ARG A 109 -30.33 -18.52 1.50
N GLN A 110 -30.49 -18.48 2.83
CA GLN A 110 -29.39 -18.15 3.75
C GLN A 110 -28.26 -19.18 3.69
N SER A 111 -28.59 -20.47 3.60
CA SER A 111 -27.58 -21.55 3.52
C SER A 111 -26.78 -21.48 2.23
N TYR A 112 -27.42 -21.12 1.11
CA TYR A 112 -26.70 -20.92 -0.15
C TYR A 112 -25.87 -19.63 -0.15
N GLU A 113 -26.38 -18.53 0.40
CA GLU A 113 -25.59 -17.31 0.57
C GLU A 113 -24.31 -17.61 1.36
N ILE A 114 -24.43 -18.33 2.48
CA ILE A 114 -23.28 -18.81 3.26
C ILE A 114 -22.33 -19.65 2.40
N PHE A 115 -22.85 -20.66 1.67
CA PHE A 115 -22.04 -21.50 0.78
C PHE A 115 -21.27 -20.67 -0.26
N SER A 116 -21.93 -19.71 -0.91
CA SER A 116 -21.30 -18.84 -1.90
C SER A 116 -20.26 -17.90 -1.30
N SER A 117 -20.53 -17.31 -0.13
CA SER A 117 -19.59 -16.43 0.57
C SER A 117 -18.36 -17.17 1.09
N LEU A 118 -18.50 -18.44 1.49
CA LEU A 118 -17.37 -19.27 1.90
C LEU A 118 -16.45 -19.62 0.73
N ARG A 119 -17.00 -19.83 -0.46
CA ARG A 119 -16.20 -20.02 -1.67
C ARG A 119 -15.38 -18.77 -2.01
N GLU A 120 -16.02 -17.60 -1.99
CA GLU A 120 -15.33 -16.32 -2.19
C GLU A 120 -14.27 -16.09 -1.09
N PHE A 121 -14.58 -16.42 0.16
CA PHE A 121 -13.63 -16.35 1.28
C PHE A 121 -12.41 -17.25 1.07
N SER A 122 -12.61 -18.48 0.58
CA SER A 122 -11.52 -19.39 0.24
C SER A 122 -10.65 -18.87 -0.91
N GLU A 123 -11.26 -18.35 -1.98
CA GLU A 123 -10.55 -17.73 -3.10
C GLU A 123 -9.71 -16.52 -2.63
N ASN A 124 -10.28 -15.66 -1.78
CA ASN A 124 -9.57 -14.53 -1.18
C ASN A 124 -8.39 -14.97 -0.28
N ASN A 125 -8.54 -16.05 0.50
CA ASN A 125 -7.45 -16.58 1.33
C ASN A 125 -6.34 -17.22 0.48
N GLN A 126 -6.67 -17.84 -0.66
CA GLN A 126 -5.67 -18.32 -1.61
C GLN A 126 -4.88 -17.17 -2.23
N GLU A 127 -5.54 -16.07 -2.60
CA GLU A 127 -4.85 -14.87 -3.07
C GLU A 127 -3.95 -14.27 -1.97
N LEU A 128 -4.44 -14.24 -0.72
CA LEU A 128 -3.67 -13.80 0.43
C LEU A 128 -2.43 -14.69 0.64
N SER A 129 -2.55 -16.01 0.47
CA SER A 129 -1.39 -16.93 0.49
C SER A 129 -0.34 -16.54 -0.55
N GLY A 130 -0.75 -16.27 -1.79
CA GLY A 130 0.18 -15.84 -2.85
C GLY A 130 0.87 -14.50 -2.55
N LYS A 131 0.16 -13.58 -1.87
CA LYS A 131 0.76 -12.32 -1.37
C LYS A 131 1.77 -12.56 -0.26
N ILE A 132 1.50 -13.49 0.65
CA ILE A 132 2.42 -13.88 1.73
C ILE A 132 3.69 -14.51 1.13
N ASP A 133 3.55 -15.40 0.14
CA ASP A 133 4.70 -15.99 -0.55
C ASP A 133 5.57 -14.93 -1.23
N SER A 134 4.93 -13.97 -1.92
CA SER A 134 5.63 -12.84 -2.55
C SER A 134 6.34 -11.95 -1.52
N GLN A 135 5.72 -11.73 -0.35
CA GLN A 135 6.35 -11.00 0.77
C GLN A 135 7.55 -11.76 1.33
N ALA A 136 7.47 -13.09 1.45
CA ALA A 136 8.58 -13.92 1.90
C ALA A 136 9.78 -13.80 0.94
N SER A 137 9.56 -13.90 -0.37
CA SER A 137 10.64 -13.70 -1.36
C SER A 137 11.26 -12.31 -1.30
N ALA A 138 10.45 -11.25 -1.14
CA ALA A 138 10.97 -9.89 -0.97
C ALA A 138 11.76 -9.72 0.34
N LEU A 139 11.35 -10.43 1.40
CA LEU A 139 12.07 -10.44 2.67
C LEU A 139 13.45 -11.12 2.52
N GLU A 140 13.55 -12.23 1.78
CA GLU A 140 14.83 -12.89 1.50
C GLU A 140 15.82 -11.95 0.78
N GLU A 141 15.36 -11.21 -0.22
CA GLU A 141 16.19 -10.21 -0.91
C GLU A 141 16.63 -9.08 0.04
N THR A 142 15.70 -8.62 0.89
CA THR A 142 15.98 -7.59 1.90
C THR A 142 17.02 -8.07 2.92
N VAL A 143 16.92 -9.31 3.39
CA VAL A 143 17.89 -9.93 4.29
C VAL A 143 19.28 -9.99 3.64
N SER A 144 19.35 -10.41 2.37
CA SER A 144 20.60 -10.44 1.60
C SER A 144 21.23 -9.05 1.48
N ALA A 145 20.43 -8.02 1.18
CA ALA A 145 20.87 -6.64 1.12
C ALA A 145 21.40 -6.13 2.47
N ILE A 146 20.75 -6.51 3.58
CA ILE A 146 21.19 -6.17 4.94
C ILE A 146 22.53 -6.83 5.29
N TYR A 147 22.74 -8.09 4.92
CA TYR A 147 24.03 -8.76 5.13
C TYR A 147 25.15 -8.06 4.37
N SER A 148 24.94 -7.73 3.10
CA SER A 148 25.92 -6.99 2.31
C SER A 148 26.17 -5.58 2.89
N LEU A 149 25.13 -4.88 3.34
CA LEU A 149 25.26 -3.59 3.99
C LEU A 149 26.07 -3.69 5.29
N SER A 150 25.80 -4.71 6.12
CA SER A 150 26.55 -4.96 7.35
C SER A 150 28.04 -5.20 7.07
N GLU A 151 28.35 -5.95 6.01
CA GLU A 151 29.73 -6.21 5.60
C GLU A 151 30.43 -4.92 5.16
N ASN A 152 29.77 -4.11 4.31
CA ASN A 152 30.30 -2.83 3.84
C ASN A 152 30.55 -1.84 4.98
N VAL A 153 29.65 -1.77 5.96
CA VAL A 153 29.81 -0.91 7.15
C VAL A 153 31.03 -1.36 7.97
N ARG A 154 31.20 -2.66 8.18
CA ARG A 154 32.37 -3.21 8.88
C ARG A 154 33.67 -2.91 8.13
N GLU A 155 33.65 -3.06 6.81
CA GLU A 155 34.80 -2.75 5.96
C GLU A 155 35.15 -1.25 6.01
N ASN A 156 34.17 -0.36 5.92
CA ASN A 156 34.37 1.08 6.05
C ASN A 156 34.97 1.47 7.40
N SER A 157 34.51 0.86 8.50
CA SER A 157 35.09 1.07 9.82
C SER A 157 36.56 0.65 9.87
N SER A 158 36.89 -0.53 9.33
CA SER A 158 38.27 -1.04 9.25
C SER A 158 39.17 -0.16 8.37
N ASN A 159 38.66 0.26 7.21
CA ASN A 159 39.35 1.15 6.28
C ASN A 159 39.61 2.52 6.90
N SER A 160 38.65 3.04 7.69
CA SER A 160 38.82 4.30 8.43
C SER A 160 39.92 4.18 9.49
N HIS A 161 39.97 3.09 10.26
CA HIS A 161 41.07 2.84 11.19
C HIS A 161 42.43 2.75 10.48
N THR A 162 42.49 2.06 9.35
CA THR A 162 43.71 1.94 8.54
C THR A 162 44.15 3.31 8.02
N ALA A 163 43.24 4.09 7.45
CA ALA A 163 43.51 5.43 6.94
C ALA A 163 43.98 6.39 8.05
N LYS A 164 43.43 6.28 9.27
CA LYS A 164 43.86 7.05 10.44
C LYS A 164 45.32 6.76 10.80
N ASN A 165 45.73 5.49 10.73
CA ASN A 165 47.12 5.11 10.99
C ASN A 165 48.06 5.65 9.91
N ILE A 166 47.68 5.56 8.63
CA ILE A 166 48.45 6.13 7.51
C ILE A 166 48.60 7.65 7.67
N ALA A 167 47.53 8.35 8.07
CA ALA A 167 47.59 9.79 8.31
C ALA A 167 48.59 10.14 9.43
N ARG A 168 48.61 9.39 10.54
CA ARG A 168 49.59 9.57 11.63
C ARG A 168 51.03 9.31 11.19
N GLU A 169 51.27 8.26 10.41
CA GLU A 169 52.59 7.96 9.86
C GLU A 169 53.08 9.07 8.91
N THR A 170 52.16 9.58 8.07
CA THR A 170 52.43 10.69 7.16
C THR A 170 52.73 11.99 7.93
N GLU A 171 52.03 12.24 9.03
CA GLU A 171 52.30 13.38 9.92
C GLU A 171 53.70 13.29 10.54
N GLY A 172 54.11 12.09 10.99
CA GLY A 172 55.46 11.82 11.47
C GLY A 172 56.51 12.14 10.41
N THR A 173 56.33 11.66 9.19
CA THR A 173 57.22 11.92 8.05
C THR A 173 57.30 13.42 7.70
N ALA A 174 56.16 14.12 7.73
CA ALA A 174 56.13 15.57 7.50
C ALA A 174 56.89 16.34 8.59
N THR A 175 56.81 15.89 9.85
CA THR A 175 57.55 16.48 10.98
C THR A 175 59.05 16.24 10.86
N GLU A 176 59.48 15.07 10.39
CA GLU A 176 60.90 14.81 10.10
C GLU A 176 61.43 15.68 8.96
N GLY A 177 60.60 15.92 7.93
CA GLY A 177 60.90 16.86 6.84
C GLY A 177 61.03 18.31 7.32
N GLU A 178 60.13 18.76 8.21
CA GLU A 178 60.19 20.07 8.88
C GLU A 178 61.49 20.22 9.69
N ASN A 179 61.88 19.21 10.47
CA ASN A 179 63.12 19.25 11.23
C ASN A 179 64.36 19.33 10.31
N SER A 180 64.36 18.58 9.19
CA SER A 180 65.46 18.57 8.23
C SER A 180 65.63 19.92 7.51
N ILE A 181 64.52 20.59 7.18
CA ILE A 181 64.59 21.91 6.55
C ILE A 181 65.03 22.98 7.55
N HIS A 182 64.61 22.88 8.81
CA HIS A 182 65.06 23.77 9.87
C HIS A 182 66.59 23.65 10.10
N GLN A 183 67.13 22.43 10.09
CA GLN A 183 68.58 22.20 10.14
C GLN A 183 69.32 22.77 8.91
N THR A 184 68.71 22.67 7.72
CA THR A 184 69.25 23.25 6.47
C THR A 184 69.31 24.77 6.56
N VAL A 185 68.24 25.43 7.01
CA VAL A 185 68.20 26.89 7.24
C VAL A 185 69.27 27.33 8.25
N SER A 186 69.42 26.58 9.35
CA SER A 186 70.48 26.86 10.34
C SER A 186 71.88 26.76 9.73
N SER A 187 72.13 25.72 8.93
CA SER A 187 73.42 25.51 8.26
C SER A 187 73.72 26.61 7.24
N MET A 188 72.73 27.05 6.46
CA MET A 188 72.90 28.15 5.52
C MET A 188 73.25 29.47 6.24
N LYS A 189 72.62 29.76 7.39
CA LYS A 189 72.97 30.92 8.22
C LYS A 189 74.40 30.87 8.73
N GLU A 190 74.86 29.70 9.17
CA GLU A 190 76.24 29.50 9.62
C GLU A 190 77.24 29.71 8.47
N ILE A 191 76.97 29.15 7.28
CA ILE A 191 77.82 29.34 6.09
C ILE A 191 77.87 30.82 5.68
N ILE A 192 76.76 31.57 5.73
CA ILE A 192 76.76 33.02 5.49
C ILE A 192 77.69 33.73 6.48
N GLY A 193 77.60 33.38 7.78
CA GLY A 193 78.47 33.91 8.82
C GLY A 193 79.96 33.66 8.56
N GLU A 194 80.34 32.41 8.27
CA GLU A 194 81.73 32.05 7.97
C GLU A 194 82.22 32.69 6.66
N THR A 195 81.38 32.74 5.63
CA THR A 195 81.71 33.39 4.35
C THR A 195 81.93 34.89 4.52
N SER A 196 81.19 35.55 5.42
CA SER A 196 81.41 36.98 5.74
C SER A 196 82.76 37.19 6.42
N LYS A 197 83.19 36.28 7.32
CA LYS A 197 84.53 36.37 7.92
C LYS A 197 85.62 36.25 6.86
N ILE A 198 85.46 35.35 5.88
CA ILE A 198 86.40 35.23 4.76
C ILE A 198 86.43 36.53 3.94
N LYS A 199 85.28 37.17 3.69
CA LYS A 199 85.20 38.48 3.01
C LYS A 199 86.06 39.52 3.73
N ASP A 200 85.98 39.59 5.06
CA ASP A 200 86.76 40.53 5.86
C ASP A 200 88.27 40.26 5.76
N VAL A 201 88.69 38.98 5.79
CA VAL A 201 90.10 38.59 5.60
C VAL A 201 90.61 38.99 4.21
N VAL A 202 89.82 38.75 3.16
CA VAL A 202 90.19 39.13 1.79
C VAL A 202 90.33 40.64 1.63
N ARG A 203 89.48 41.43 2.30
CA ARG A 203 89.62 42.89 2.35
C ARG A 203 90.91 43.35 3.03
N ILE A 204 91.34 42.65 4.08
CA ILE A 204 92.64 42.90 4.74
C ILE A 204 93.78 42.61 3.75
N ILE A 205 93.71 41.51 3.00
CA ILE A 205 94.72 41.16 1.98
C ILE A 205 94.80 42.23 0.88
N GLU A 206 93.65 42.72 0.39
CA GLU A 206 93.60 43.82 -0.57
C GLU A 206 94.28 45.08 -0.01
N THR A 207 94.03 45.40 1.26
CA THR A 207 94.66 46.52 1.96
C THR A 207 96.17 46.35 2.09
N ILE A 208 96.64 45.16 2.47
CA ILE A 208 98.08 44.83 2.58
C ILE A 208 98.76 44.92 1.22
N SER A 209 98.13 44.38 0.17
CA SER A 209 98.62 44.48 -1.21
C SER A 209 98.76 45.94 -1.64
N PHE A 210 97.75 46.77 -1.37
CA PHE A 210 97.80 48.21 -1.69
C PHE A 210 98.94 48.92 -0.94
N GLN A 211 99.06 48.68 0.37
CA GLN A 211 100.15 49.23 1.18
C GLN A 211 101.53 48.79 0.67
N THR A 212 101.68 47.52 0.29
CA THR A 212 102.91 46.96 -0.26
C THR A 212 103.26 47.58 -1.61
N ASN A 213 102.27 47.81 -2.47
CA ASN A 213 102.45 48.50 -3.75
C ASN A 213 102.94 49.94 -3.56
N ILE A 214 102.43 50.67 -2.55
CA ILE A 214 102.90 52.02 -2.22
C ILE A 214 104.33 51.99 -1.63
N LEU A 215 104.63 51.05 -0.73
CA LEU A 215 105.97 50.87 -0.16
C LEU A 215 107.01 50.55 -1.25
N ALA A 216 106.66 49.65 -2.17
CA ALA A 216 107.52 49.25 -3.28
C ALA A 216 107.74 50.41 -4.27
N LEU A 217 106.71 51.22 -4.52
CA LEU A 217 106.84 52.45 -5.30
C LEU A 217 107.82 53.43 -4.63
N ASN A 218 107.69 53.67 -3.33
CA ASN A 218 108.60 54.53 -2.57
C ASN A 218 110.04 54.01 -2.62
N ALA A 219 110.23 52.68 -2.48
CA ALA A 219 111.55 52.06 -2.59
C ALA A 219 112.16 52.18 -3.99
N ALA A 220 111.35 52.03 -5.05
CA ALA A 220 111.81 52.21 -6.43
C ALA A 220 112.26 53.66 -6.70
N VAL A 221 111.54 54.65 -6.15
CA VAL A 221 111.91 56.08 -6.23
C VAL A 221 113.23 56.34 -5.50
N GLU A 222 113.42 55.80 -4.30
CA GLU A 222 114.65 56.01 -3.54
C GLU A 222 115.86 55.26 -4.16
N ALA A 223 115.62 54.08 -4.74
CA ALA A 223 116.62 53.36 -5.53
C ALA A 223 117.06 54.15 -6.78
N ALA A 224 116.13 54.85 -7.45
CA ALA A 224 116.44 55.74 -8.57
C ALA A 224 117.29 56.95 -8.12
N ARG A 225 117.07 57.47 -6.90
CA ARG A 225 117.89 58.54 -6.31
C ARG A 225 119.35 58.12 -6.07
N ALA A 226 119.58 56.85 -5.73
CA ALA A 226 120.92 56.30 -5.50
C ALA A 226 121.73 56.00 -6.78
N LYS A 227 121.17 56.27 -7.98
CA LYS A 227 121.82 56.11 -9.29
C LYS A 227 122.45 54.72 -9.50
N GLU A 228 123.76 54.65 -9.81
CA GLU A 228 124.47 53.38 -10.10
C GLU A 228 124.43 52.37 -8.94
N HIS A 229 124.44 52.83 -7.69
CA HIS A 229 124.40 51.95 -6.51
C HIS A 229 122.99 51.39 -6.22
N GLY A 230 121.94 51.98 -6.79
CA GLY A 230 120.54 51.60 -6.54
C GLY A 230 119.92 50.65 -7.58
N LYS A 231 120.62 50.35 -8.70
CA LYS A 231 120.05 49.57 -9.82
C LYS A 231 119.48 48.21 -9.39
N GLY A 232 120.18 47.46 -8.54
CA GLY A 232 119.69 46.18 -8.02
C GLY A 232 118.45 46.32 -7.14
N PHE A 233 118.40 47.33 -6.27
CA PHE A 233 117.24 47.63 -5.43
C PHE A 233 116.02 48.08 -6.26
N ALA A 234 116.23 48.83 -7.34
CA ALA A 234 115.15 49.28 -8.22
C ALA A 234 114.44 48.09 -8.92
N VAL A 235 115.19 47.06 -9.33
CA VAL A 235 114.62 45.84 -9.91
C VAL A 235 113.78 45.08 -8.89
N VAL A 236 114.31 44.88 -7.68
CA VAL A 236 113.58 44.20 -6.60
C VAL A 236 112.31 44.99 -6.23
N ALA A 237 112.40 46.32 -6.11
CA ALA A 237 111.25 47.16 -5.81
C ALA A 237 110.16 47.09 -6.89
N ASN A 238 110.53 47.05 -8.18
CA ASN A 238 109.56 46.85 -9.25
C ASN A 238 108.93 45.45 -9.22
N GLU A 239 109.70 44.40 -8.91
CA GLU A 239 109.16 43.04 -8.80
C GLU A 239 108.19 42.91 -7.63
N VAL A 240 108.53 43.48 -6.46
CA VAL A 240 107.64 43.55 -5.29
C VAL A 240 106.38 44.34 -5.62
N ARG A 241 106.50 45.44 -6.36
CA ARG A 241 105.36 46.25 -6.81
C ARG A 241 104.42 45.44 -7.72
N ASN A 242 104.97 44.73 -8.70
CA ASN A 242 104.20 43.93 -9.64
C ASN A 242 103.50 42.76 -8.91
N LEU A 243 104.19 42.10 -7.98
CA LEU A 243 103.62 41.08 -7.12
C LEU A 243 102.48 41.63 -6.25
N ALA A 244 102.66 42.83 -5.68
CA ALA A 244 101.64 43.49 -4.90
C ALA A 244 100.40 43.82 -5.74
N GLN A 245 100.55 44.40 -6.94
CA GLN A 245 99.43 44.67 -7.86
C GLN A 245 98.68 43.38 -8.22
N LYS A 246 99.41 42.31 -8.56
CA LYS A 246 98.83 41.01 -8.89
C LYS A 246 98.09 40.38 -7.69
N SER A 247 98.64 40.53 -6.48
CA SER A 247 97.98 40.08 -5.25
C SER A 247 96.68 40.84 -4.98
N GLY A 248 96.64 42.15 -5.27
CA GLY A 248 95.45 42.99 -5.09
C GLY A 248 94.36 42.66 -6.10
N GLU A 249 94.72 42.43 -7.36
CA GLU A 249 93.78 41.98 -8.39
C GLU A 249 93.18 40.61 -8.03
N ASN A 250 94.01 39.67 -7.57
CA ASN A 250 93.54 38.38 -7.08
C ASN A 250 92.59 38.51 -5.87
N ALA A 251 92.92 39.37 -4.90
CA ALA A 251 92.06 39.62 -3.74
C ALA A 251 90.69 40.17 -4.17
N LYS A 252 90.66 41.12 -5.12
CA LYS A 252 89.43 41.66 -5.68
C LYS A 252 88.59 40.60 -6.38
N ASN A 253 89.22 39.74 -7.18
CA ASN A 253 88.54 38.62 -7.84
C ASN A 253 87.95 37.62 -6.83
N ILE A 254 88.69 37.29 -5.76
CA ILE A 254 88.19 36.45 -4.66
C ILE A 254 87.00 37.12 -3.97
N SER A 255 87.05 38.43 -3.71
CA SER A 255 85.94 39.18 -3.11
C SER A 255 84.67 39.10 -3.96
N LEU A 256 84.79 39.25 -5.29
CA LEU A 256 83.66 39.09 -6.22
C LEU A 256 83.10 37.66 -6.20
N MET A 257 83.95 36.64 -6.11
CA MET A 257 83.50 35.24 -5.97
C MET A 257 82.76 35.02 -4.65
N ILE A 258 83.24 35.58 -3.55
CA ILE A 258 82.57 35.53 -2.23
C ILE A 258 81.19 36.18 -2.29
N GLU A 259 81.07 37.36 -2.90
CA GLU A 259 79.77 38.03 -3.06
C GLU A 259 78.79 37.23 -3.94
N LYS A 260 79.30 36.47 -4.91
CA LYS A 260 78.49 35.53 -5.67
C LYS A 260 78.04 34.34 -4.81
N ILE A 261 78.93 33.78 -4.00
CA ILE A 261 78.62 32.66 -3.09
C ILE A 261 77.54 33.07 -2.07
N ILE A 262 77.68 34.25 -1.44
CA ILE A 262 76.68 34.77 -0.49
C ILE A 262 75.29 34.83 -1.15
N ARG A 263 75.19 35.42 -2.35
CA ARG A 263 73.91 35.49 -3.08
C ARG A 263 73.30 34.13 -3.40
N VAL A 264 74.14 33.14 -3.74
CA VAL A 264 73.66 31.76 -3.99
C VAL A 264 73.12 31.13 -2.71
N ILE A 265 73.78 31.35 -1.57
CA ILE A 265 73.34 30.81 -0.27
C ILE A 265 72.06 31.52 0.19
N GLU A 266 71.96 32.84 0.03
CA GLU A 266 70.74 33.60 0.36
C GLU A 266 69.52 33.09 -0.42
N ASN A 267 69.68 32.84 -1.73
CA ASN A 267 68.64 32.22 -2.54
C ASN A 267 68.29 30.80 -2.05
N GLY A 268 69.29 29.99 -1.69
CA GLY A 268 69.07 28.65 -1.11
C GLY A 268 68.31 28.69 0.23
N ASN A 269 68.62 29.67 1.08
CA ASN A 269 67.91 29.92 2.33
C ASN A 269 66.45 30.32 2.07
N GLN A 270 66.19 31.15 1.06
CA GLN A 270 64.82 31.51 0.67
C GLN A 270 64.00 30.29 0.22
N PHE A 271 64.56 29.41 -0.62
CA PHE A 271 63.88 28.16 -1.01
C PHE A 271 63.63 27.21 0.17
N SER A 272 64.53 27.22 1.15
CA SER A 272 64.38 26.40 2.36
C SER A 272 63.25 26.91 3.25
N LEU A 273 63.14 28.23 3.44
CA LEU A 273 62.02 28.87 4.17
C LEU A 273 60.67 28.65 3.45
N GLU A 274 60.65 28.70 2.12
CA GLU A 274 59.43 28.37 1.36
C GLU A 274 59.02 26.90 1.58
N SER A 275 60.00 25.99 1.62
CA SER A 275 59.77 24.57 1.86
C SER A 275 59.26 24.32 3.29
N GLU A 276 59.79 25.01 4.29
CA GLU A 276 59.29 25.00 5.67
C GLU A 276 57.79 25.37 5.74
N SER A 277 57.39 26.46 5.07
CA SER A 277 55.97 26.84 4.98
C SER A 277 55.09 25.77 4.30
N LYS A 278 55.62 25.06 3.30
CA LYS A 278 54.90 23.96 2.62
C LYS A 278 54.69 22.76 3.56
N PHE A 279 55.70 22.38 4.34
CA PHE A 279 55.55 21.30 5.34
C PHE A 279 54.52 21.63 6.42
N LEU A 280 54.47 22.89 6.89
CA LEU A 280 53.43 23.34 7.83
C LEU A 280 52.01 23.17 7.24
N LYS A 281 51.81 23.54 5.97
CA LYS A 281 50.53 23.35 5.27
C LYS A 281 50.19 21.87 5.08
N ILE A 282 51.17 21.03 4.78
CA ILE A 282 50.98 19.58 4.66
C ILE A 282 50.49 19.02 6.00
N LYS A 283 51.10 19.40 7.12
CA LYS A 283 50.70 18.96 8.47
C LYS A 283 49.27 19.40 8.82
N GLU A 284 48.88 20.62 8.46
CA GLU A 284 47.50 21.09 8.61
C GLU A 284 46.52 20.25 7.79
N GLN A 285 46.85 19.95 6.53
CA GLN A 285 46.01 19.12 5.66
C GLN A 285 45.87 17.69 6.18
N ILE A 286 46.96 17.07 6.64
CA ILE A 286 46.94 15.72 7.23
C ILE A 286 46.04 15.69 8.47
N ASN A 287 46.12 16.70 9.34
CA ASN A 287 45.26 16.81 10.52
C ASN A 287 43.78 16.94 10.14
N ASN A 288 43.46 17.75 9.13
CA ASN A 288 42.09 17.86 8.61
C ASN A 288 41.60 16.53 8.02
N THR A 289 42.43 15.82 7.25
CA THR A 289 42.11 14.49 6.73
C THR A 289 41.88 13.47 7.84
N ALA A 290 42.72 13.46 8.88
CA ALA A 290 42.55 12.58 10.04
C ALA A 290 41.22 12.84 10.77
N LYS A 291 40.81 14.10 10.90
CA LYS A 291 39.51 14.46 11.46
C LYS A 291 38.33 13.90 10.65
N VAL A 292 38.36 14.04 9.32
CA VAL A 292 37.31 13.49 8.44
C VAL A 292 37.24 11.97 8.55
N ILE A 293 38.39 11.30 8.65
CA ILE A 293 38.44 9.85 8.85
C ILE A 293 37.81 9.44 10.19
N GLU A 294 38.01 10.23 11.24
CA GLU A 294 37.35 9.99 12.54
C GLU A 294 35.82 10.11 12.42
N GLU A 295 35.34 11.13 11.72
CA GLU A 295 33.90 11.33 11.46
C GLU A 295 33.30 10.16 10.66
N VAL A 296 34.03 9.62 9.67
CA VAL A 296 33.60 8.43 8.91
C VAL A 296 33.58 7.18 9.80
N ALA A 297 34.57 7.00 10.68
CA ALA A 297 34.59 5.87 11.61
C ALA A 297 33.41 5.93 12.59
N GLN A 298 33.11 7.11 13.13
CA GLN A 298 31.95 7.32 14.00
C GLN A 298 30.64 7.04 13.24
N SER A 299 30.47 7.61 12.04
CA SER A 299 29.28 7.38 11.23
C SER A 299 29.11 5.90 10.86
N SER A 300 30.20 5.19 10.60
CA SER A 300 30.17 3.74 10.35
C SER A 300 29.72 2.96 11.60
N SER A 301 30.12 3.38 12.80
CA SER A 301 29.65 2.78 14.05
C SER A 301 28.15 2.99 14.26
N GLU A 302 27.64 4.20 13.99
CA GLU A 302 26.20 4.51 14.07
C GLU A 302 25.40 3.73 13.02
N GLN A 303 25.95 3.58 11.81
CA GLN A 303 25.34 2.73 10.78
C GLN A 303 25.28 1.26 11.20
N ALA A 304 26.31 0.75 11.89
CA ALA A 304 26.31 -0.64 12.36
C ALA A 304 25.17 -0.89 13.36
N GLU A 305 24.95 0.04 14.30
CA GLU A 305 23.82 -0.01 15.23
C GLU A 305 22.47 0.06 14.50
N GLY A 306 22.36 0.96 13.51
CA GLY A 306 21.16 1.06 12.67
C GLY A 306 20.87 -0.23 11.88
N VAL A 307 21.90 -0.88 11.36
CA VAL A 307 21.79 -2.18 10.65
C VAL A 307 21.31 -3.27 11.61
N GLU A 308 21.79 -3.30 12.86
CA GLU A 308 21.33 -4.24 13.86
C GLU A 308 19.83 -4.06 14.17
N GLN A 309 19.38 -2.81 14.33
CA GLN A 309 17.96 -2.50 14.54
C GLN A 309 17.09 -2.94 13.35
N ILE A 310 17.56 -2.69 12.12
CA ILE A 310 16.87 -3.15 10.91
C ILE A 310 16.80 -4.67 10.87
N SER A 311 17.88 -5.37 11.23
CA SER A 311 17.93 -6.84 11.30
C SER A 311 16.89 -7.40 12.28
N GLN A 312 16.75 -6.78 13.46
CA GLN A 312 15.73 -7.16 14.44
C GLN A 312 14.30 -6.93 13.90
N ALA A 313 14.06 -5.79 13.24
CA ALA A 313 12.77 -5.50 12.62
C ALA A 313 12.41 -6.50 11.52
N VAL A 314 13.39 -6.90 10.70
CA VAL A 314 13.22 -7.92 9.66
C VAL A 314 12.92 -9.29 10.25
N SER A 315 13.58 -9.68 11.34
CA SER A 315 13.24 -10.91 12.07
C SER A 315 11.81 -10.89 12.60
N HIS A 316 11.31 -9.73 13.06
CA HIS A 316 9.91 -9.60 13.45
C HIS A 316 8.94 -9.72 12.27
N ILE A 317 9.30 -9.17 11.10
CA ILE A 317 8.50 -9.33 9.88
C ILE A 317 8.44 -10.81 9.46
N ASP A 318 9.55 -11.55 9.55
CA ASP A 318 9.57 -12.99 9.27
C ASP A 318 8.58 -13.76 10.17
N GLN A 319 8.55 -13.44 11.47
CA GLN A 319 7.58 -14.02 12.40
C GLN A 319 6.13 -13.70 12.03
N LEU A 320 5.86 -12.48 11.56
CA LEU A 320 4.52 -12.08 11.09
C LEU A 320 4.12 -12.82 9.82
N ILE A 321 5.05 -13.02 8.88
CA ILE A 321 4.82 -13.83 7.67
C ILE A 321 4.42 -15.25 8.06
N GLN A 322 5.19 -15.89 8.94
CA GLN A 322 4.89 -17.24 9.42
C GLN A 322 3.52 -17.33 10.13
N ASN A 323 3.19 -16.32 10.96
CA ASN A 323 1.89 -16.25 11.62
C ASN A 323 0.76 -16.09 10.61
N ASN A 324 0.92 -15.22 9.62
CA ASN A 324 -0.07 -15.04 8.55
C ASN A 324 -0.26 -16.32 7.73
N THR A 325 0.81 -17.07 7.43
CA THR A 325 0.70 -18.38 6.77
C THR A 325 -0.11 -19.35 7.62
N PHE A 326 0.14 -19.40 8.93
CA PHE A 326 -0.65 -20.23 9.85
C PHE A 326 -2.13 -19.83 9.86
N GLN A 327 -2.42 -18.53 9.97
CA GLN A 327 -3.79 -18.00 9.98
C GLN A 327 -4.54 -18.27 8.67
N VAL A 328 -3.88 -18.15 7.52
CA VAL A 328 -4.49 -18.47 6.22
C VAL A 328 -4.87 -19.95 6.16
N ASN A 329 -3.99 -20.85 6.61
CA ASN A 329 -4.30 -22.28 6.66
C ASN A 329 -5.46 -22.60 7.61
N GLU A 330 -5.49 -21.98 8.79
CA GLU A 330 -6.60 -22.14 9.74
C GLU A 330 -7.92 -21.61 9.15
N ASN A 331 -7.90 -20.44 8.51
CA ASN A 331 -9.07 -19.86 7.86
C ASN A 331 -9.61 -20.76 6.74
N LEU A 332 -8.74 -21.35 5.92
CA LEU A 332 -9.13 -22.27 4.86
C LEU A 332 -9.77 -23.55 5.42
N ASP A 333 -9.24 -24.09 6.52
CA ASP A 333 -9.82 -25.25 7.20
C ASP A 333 -11.21 -24.95 7.77
N VAL A 334 -11.34 -23.81 8.47
CA VAL A 334 -12.64 -23.34 8.99
C VAL A 334 -13.64 -23.11 7.86
N ALA A 335 -13.22 -22.49 6.77
CA ALA A 335 -14.07 -22.24 5.61
C ALA A 335 -14.57 -23.54 4.99
N SER A 336 -13.69 -24.54 4.84
CA SER A 336 -14.04 -25.86 4.29
C SER A 336 -15.07 -26.58 5.16
N ASN A 337 -14.89 -26.57 6.49
CA ASN A 337 -15.84 -27.17 7.43
C ASN A 337 -17.21 -26.47 7.39
N LEU A 338 -17.23 -25.14 7.33
CA LEU A 338 -18.48 -24.38 7.18
C LEU A 338 -19.16 -24.64 5.82
N GLU A 339 -18.37 -24.81 4.75
CA GLU A 339 -18.88 -25.11 3.41
C GLU A 339 -19.57 -26.48 3.40
N GLU A 340 -18.95 -27.49 4.02
CA GLU A 340 -19.54 -28.82 4.20
C GLU A 340 -20.87 -28.75 4.97
N LYS A 341 -20.90 -28.03 6.10
CA LYS A 341 -22.13 -27.84 6.89
C LYS A 341 -23.24 -27.15 6.09
N ALA A 342 -22.92 -26.08 5.35
CA ALA A 342 -23.87 -25.39 4.49
C ALA A 342 -24.42 -26.32 3.40
N LYS A 343 -23.54 -27.12 2.77
CA LYS A 343 -23.92 -28.14 1.79
C LYS A 343 -24.83 -29.20 2.40
N THR A 344 -24.54 -29.72 3.58
CA THR A 344 -25.41 -30.68 4.29
C THR A 344 -26.80 -30.09 4.55
N ILE A 345 -26.90 -28.83 4.98
CA ILE A 345 -28.20 -28.17 5.18
C ILE A 345 -28.96 -28.06 3.85
N LEU A 346 -28.29 -27.65 2.77
CA LEU A 346 -28.90 -27.59 1.44
C LEU A 346 -29.39 -28.96 0.96
N GLU A 347 -28.65 -30.03 1.21
CA GLU A 347 -29.05 -31.41 0.90
C GLU A 347 -30.26 -31.87 1.72
N ILE A 348 -30.31 -31.57 3.02
CA ILE A 348 -31.48 -31.86 3.87
C ILE A 348 -32.71 -31.12 3.34
N LEU A 349 -32.56 -29.84 2.98
CA LEU A 349 -33.67 -29.02 2.52
C LEU A 349 -34.24 -29.50 1.18
N ARG A 350 -33.41 -30.08 0.29
CA ARG A 350 -33.85 -30.67 -0.98
C ARG A 350 -34.83 -31.84 -0.82
N ASN A 351 -34.87 -32.49 0.35
CA ASN A 351 -35.85 -33.54 0.63
C ASN A 351 -37.28 -32.99 0.77
N PHE A 352 -37.44 -31.69 1.01
CA PHE A 352 -38.75 -31.03 1.06
C PHE A 352 -39.18 -30.58 -0.35
N GLN A 353 -40.35 -31.04 -0.78
CA GLN A 353 -40.93 -30.67 -2.07
C GLN A 353 -41.63 -29.32 -1.93
N ILE A 354 -41.03 -28.28 -2.52
CA ILE A 354 -41.59 -26.93 -2.68
C ILE A 354 -41.53 -26.57 -4.18
N ASP A 355 -42.48 -25.77 -4.69
CA ASP A 355 -42.67 -25.56 -6.15
C ASP A 355 -41.40 -25.14 -6.90
N HIS A 356 -40.58 -24.31 -6.24
CA HIS A 356 -39.27 -23.91 -6.70
C HIS A 356 -38.50 -23.39 -5.48
N PHE A 357 -37.26 -23.86 -5.30
CA PHE A 357 -36.31 -23.10 -4.49
C PHE A 357 -35.96 -21.86 -5.29
N GLU A 358 -36.41 -20.68 -4.86
CA GLU A 358 -36.11 -19.41 -5.53
C GLU A 358 -34.61 -19.13 -5.53
N HIS A 359 -33.88 -19.72 -6.49
CA HIS A 359 -32.47 -19.45 -6.70
C HIS A 359 -32.20 -18.69 -8.00
N GLU A 360 -32.91 -19.05 -9.07
CA GLU A 360 -32.73 -18.39 -10.36
C GLU A 360 -33.30 -16.97 -10.37
N GLU A 361 -34.42 -16.70 -9.68
CA GLU A 361 -34.97 -15.35 -9.63
C GLU A 361 -34.17 -14.38 -8.77
N PHE A 362 -33.41 -14.83 -7.76
CA PHE A 362 -32.68 -13.91 -6.88
C PHE A 362 -31.30 -13.53 -7.43
N SER A 363 -30.59 -14.44 -8.11
CA SER A 363 -29.36 -14.10 -8.83
C SER A 363 -29.65 -13.27 -10.09
N VAL A 364 -30.74 -13.58 -10.81
CA VAL A 364 -31.22 -12.77 -11.95
C VAL A 364 -31.82 -11.45 -11.47
N ARG A 365 -32.58 -11.37 -10.36
CA ARG A 365 -33.03 -10.07 -9.81
C ARG A 365 -31.89 -9.29 -9.18
N LYS A 366 -30.92 -9.89 -8.50
CA LYS A 366 -29.75 -9.13 -7.99
C LYS A 366 -28.94 -8.59 -9.16
N ASN A 367 -28.68 -9.37 -10.22
CA ASN A 367 -28.04 -8.85 -11.43
C ASN A 367 -28.91 -7.84 -12.20
N LYS A 368 -30.23 -8.02 -12.25
CA LYS A 368 -31.15 -7.11 -12.98
C LYS A 368 -31.49 -5.84 -12.18
N ILE A 369 -31.48 -5.91 -10.85
CA ILE A 369 -31.59 -4.77 -9.92
C ILE A 369 -30.24 -4.05 -9.88
N LEU A 370 -29.10 -4.75 -9.83
CA LEU A 370 -27.78 -4.14 -10.01
C LEU A 370 -27.67 -3.47 -11.39
N GLU A 371 -28.12 -4.10 -12.47
CA GLU A 371 -28.17 -3.48 -13.81
C GLU A 371 -29.14 -2.29 -13.91
N GLN A 372 -30.20 -2.23 -13.11
CA GLN A 372 -31.16 -1.12 -13.08
C GLN A 372 -30.81 0.01 -12.09
N ASP A 373 -29.98 -0.26 -11.07
CA ASP A 373 -29.53 0.70 -10.04
C ASP A 373 -28.07 1.16 -10.21
N ILE A 374 -27.39 0.72 -11.26
CA ILE A 374 -26.09 1.26 -11.64
C ILE A 374 -26.28 2.71 -12.13
N LEU A 375 -25.58 3.66 -11.49
CA LEU A 375 -25.64 5.08 -11.86
C LEU A 375 -25.10 5.32 -13.27
N VAL A 376 -23.99 4.63 -13.60
CA VAL A 376 -23.34 4.62 -14.92
C VAL A 376 -22.77 3.22 -15.19
N SER A 377 -23.17 2.60 -16.30
CA SER A 377 -22.60 1.34 -16.76
C SER A 377 -21.49 1.59 -17.79
N TRP A 378 -20.39 0.85 -17.68
CA TRP A 378 -19.34 0.89 -18.70
C TRP A 378 -19.88 0.41 -20.04
N ASN A 379 -19.55 1.11 -21.11
CA ASN A 379 -19.83 0.74 -22.49
C ASN A 379 -18.67 1.19 -23.40
N SER A 380 -18.62 0.70 -24.63
CA SER A 380 -17.57 1.02 -25.60
C SER A 380 -17.48 2.52 -25.95
N GLY A 381 -18.51 3.31 -25.62
CA GLY A 381 -18.52 4.76 -25.75
C GLY A 381 -17.60 5.48 -24.77
N TYR A 382 -17.19 4.86 -23.66
CA TYR A 382 -16.23 5.41 -22.68
C TYR A 382 -14.78 5.00 -22.94
N SER A 383 -14.56 4.05 -23.85
CA SER A 383 -13.21 3.59 -24.17
C SER A 383 -12.43 4.66 -24.92
N VAL A 384 -11.21 4.94 -24.44
CA VAL A 384 -10.21 5.75 -25.15
C VAL A 384 -9.24 4.90 -25.97
N LYS A 385 -9.45 3.57 -25.99
CA LYS A 385 -8.61 2.56 -26.66
C LYS A 385 -7.16 2.57 -26.18
N VAL A 386 -6.99 2.88 -24.89
CA VAL A 386 -5.74 2.68 -24.17
C VAL A 386 -6.08 1.75 -23.00
N GLU A 387 -5.61 0.50 -23.03
CA GLU A 387 -6.06 -0.55 -22.11
C GLU A 387 -5.91 -0.14 -20.63
N GLU A 388 -4.77 0.47 -20.30
CA GLU A 388 -4.47 0.97 -18.95
C GLU A 388 -5.43 2.10 -18.53
N LEU A 389 -5.73 3.06 -19.41
CA LEU A 389 -6.65 4.15 -19.09
C LEU A 389 -8.10 3.67 -19.02
N ASP A 390 -8.49 2.73 -19.87
CA ASP A 390 -9.82 2.11 -19.81
C ASP A 390 -10.00 1.31 -18.51
N ALA A 391 -8.95 0.68 -17.99
CA ALA A 391 -8.98 0.06 -16.65
C ALA A 391 -9.18 1.09 -15.55
N HIS A 392 -8.50 2.24 -15.62
CA HIS A 392 -8.69 3.34 -14.67
C HIS A 392 -10.12 3.92 -14.74
N HIS A 393 -10.67 4.14 -15.94
CA HIS A 393 -12.05 4.63 -16.10
C HIS A 393 -13.07 3.64 -15.53
N LYS A 394 -12.90 2.34 -15.76
CA LYS A 394 -13.78 1.30 -15.17
C LYS A 394 -13.76 1.35 -13.63
N LYS A 395 -12.59 1.57 -13.03
CA LYS A 395 -12.45 1.69 -11.57
C LYS A 395 -13.07 2.99 -11.05
N LEU A 396 -12.95 4.12 -11.75
CA LEU A 396 -13.63 5.37 -11.39
C LEU A 396 -15.16 5.21 -11.41
N ILE A 397 -15.69 4.58 -12.46
CA ILE A 397 -17.12 4.28 -12.57
C ILE A 397 -17.58 3.32 -11.47
N SER A 398 -16.78 2.31 -11.10
CA SER A 398 -17.14 1.40 -10.02
C SER A 398 -17.18 2.08 -8.65
N LEU A 399 -16.22 2.97 -8.35
CA LEU A 399 -16.22 3.77 -7.12
C LEU A 399 -17.41 4.72 -7.04
N MET A 400 -17.79 5.32 -8.18
CA MET A 400 -18.97 6.18 -8.26
C MET A 400 -20.27 5.39 -8.05
N ASN A 401 -20.38 4.18 -8.62
CA ASN A 401 -21.51 3.30 -8.37
C ASN A 401 -21.56 2.83 -6.91
N ALA A 402 -20.41 2.55 -6.28
CA ALA A 402 -20.32 2.20 -4.87
C ALA A 402 -20.77 3.36 -3.96
N LEU A 403 -20.40 4.61 -4.31
CA LEU A 403 -20.87 5.80 -3.61
C LEU A 403 -22.38 5.99 -3.75
N HIS A 404 -22.92 5.83 -4.97
CA HIS A 404 -24.36 5.91 -5.24
C HIS A 404 -25.14 4.89 -4.40
N GLN A 405 -24.66 3.64 -4.39
CA GLN A 405 -25.28 2.56 -3.62
C GLN A 405 -25.21 2.83 -2.10
N ALA A 406 -24.06 3.28 -1.60
CA ALA A 406 -23.90 3.59 -0.18
C ALA A 406 -24.82 4.74 0.28
N LEU A 407 -25.03 5.75 -0.57
CA LEU A 407 -25.97 6.83 -0.32
C LEU A 407 -27.42 6.35 -0.32
N LYS A 408 -27.79 5.49 -1.27
CA LYS A 408 -29.14 4.92 -1.38
C LYS A 408 -29.49 4.00 -0.21
N GLU A 409 -28.53 3.21 0.25
CA GLU A 409 -28.67 2.31 1.39
C GLU A 409 -28.63 3.03 2.75
N GLY A 410 -28.47 4.36 2.77
CA GLY A 410 -28.41 5.14 4.00
C GLY A 410 -27.21 4.75 4.89
N LYS A 411 -26.07 4.40 4.27
CA LYS A 411 -24.86 4.02 5.01
C LYS A 411 -24.38 5.16 5.90
N THR A 412 -23.67 4.79 6.96
CA THR A 412 -23.14 5.75 7.93
C THR A 412 -22.16 6.72 7.27
N ARG A 413 -22.05 7.92 7.85
CA ARG A 413 -21.14 8.96 7.37
C ARG A 413 -19.68 8.50 7.27
N SER A 414 -19.25 7.62 8.17
CA SER A 414 -17.89 7.04 8.13
C SER A 414 -17.65 6.21 6.87
N VAL A 415 -18.65 5.43 6.43
CA VAL A 415 -18.54 4.62 5.20
C VAL A 415 -18.55 5.53 3.97
N LEU A 416 -19.44 6.53 3.95
CA LEU A 416 -19.50 7.52 2.87
C LEU A 416 -18.19 8.32 2.76
N SER A 417 -17.63 8.77 3.88
CA SER A 417 -16.36 9.49 3.94
C SER A 417 -15.21 8.68 3.32
N LYS A 418 -15.14 7.37 3.63
CA LYS A 418 -14.11 6.48 3.08
C LYS A 418 -14.22 6.35 1.57
N ILE A 419 -15.43 6.12 1.06
CA ILE A 419 -15.67 5.96 -0.39
C ILE A 419 -15.39 7.27 -1.14
N ILE A 420 -15.83 8.41 -0.59
CA ILE A 420 -15.53 9.73 -1.16
C ILE A 420 -14.01 9.93 -1.22
N ARG A 421 -13.30 9.68 -0.12
CA ARG A 421 -11.84 9.83 -0.07
C ARG A 421 -11.13 8.95 -1.11
N GLU A 422 -11.54 7.69 -1.25
CA GLU A 422 -10.97 6.78 -2.26
C GLU A 422 -11.24 7.28 -3.69
N LEU A 423 -12.46 7.76 -3.98
CA LEU A 423 -12.80 8.31 -5.29
C LEU A 423 -11.96 9.54 -5.64
N ILE A 424 -11.70 10.42 -4.67
CA ILE A 424 -10.89 11.63 -4.85
C ILE A 424 -9.42 11.27 -5.12
N GLN A 425 -8.85 10.41 -4.28
CA GLN A 425 -7.46 9.98 -4.43
C GLN A 425 -7.24 9.26 -5.77
N TYR A 426 -8.18 8.39 -6.15
CA TYR A 426 -8.08 7.64 -7.40
C TYR A 426 -8.25 8.54 -8.64
N THR A 427 -9.11 9.56 -8.56
CA THR A 427 -9.23 10.60 -9.60
C THR A 427 -7.90 11.34 -9.81
N GLN A 428 -7.25 11.79 -8.73
CA GLN A 428 -5.96 12.48 -8.80
C GLN A 428 -4.86 11.58 -9.39
N PHE A 429 -4.83 10.31 -8.97
CA PHE A 429 -3.90 9.31 -9.51
C PHE A 429 -4.11 9.10 -11.02
N HIS A 430 -5.36 8.94 -11.45
CA HIS A 430 -5.73 8.74 -12.84
C HIS A 430 -5.27 9.92 -13.73
N PHE A 431 -5.60 11.16 -13.34
CA PHE A 431 -5.14 12.34 -14.08
C PHE A 431 -3.63 12.45 -14.15
N GLY A 432 -2.92 12.12 -13.06
CA GLY A 432 -1.47 12.11 -13.07
C GLY A 432 -0.90 11.15 -14.12
N LYS A 433 -1.47 9.94 -14.22
CA LYS A 433 -1.07 8.93 -15.21
C LYS A 433 -1.38 9.36 -16.64
N GLU A 434 -2.54 9.95 -16.83
CA GLU A 434 -2.97 10.46 -18.12
C GLU A 434 -2.12 11.66 -18.60
N GLU A 435 -1.84 12.61 -17.71
CA GLU A 435 -0.96 13.76 -17.97
C GLU A 435 0.47 13.33 -18.29
N GLU A 436 0.99 12.33 -17.57
CA GLU A 436 2.28 11.70 -17.85
C GLU A 436 2.31 11.13 -19.27
N LEU A 437 1.27 10.39 -19.66
CA LEU A 437 1.14 9.80 -20.98
C LEU A 437 1.02 10.87 -22.08
N MET A 438 0.24 11.93 -21.86
CA MET A 438 0.12 13.05 -22.78
C MET A 438 1.44 13.78 -22.98
N LYS A 439 2.16 14.05 -21.89
CA LYS A 439 3.45 14.75 -21.93
C LYS A 439 4.50 13.93 -22.63
N LYS A 440 4.58 12.62 -22.32
CA LYS A 440 5.50 11.68 -22.97
C LYS A 440 5.27 11.58 -24.48
N ASN A 441 4.02 11.64 -24.90
CA ASN A 441 3.64 11.48 -26.30
C ASN A 441 3.43 12.80 -27.06
N GLY A 442 3.66 13.95 -26.43
CA GLY A 442 3.58 15.27 -27.05
C GLY A 442 2.17 15.64 -27.51
N TYR A 443 1.15 15.43 -26.67
CA TYR A 443 -0.23 15.80 -26.99
C TYR A 443 -0.36 17.34 -27.13
N PRO A 444 -0.84 17.87 -28.29
CA PRO A 444 -0.82 19.31 -28.58
C PRO A 444 -1.65 20.18 -27.61
N ASP A 445 -2.76 19.65 -27.09
CA ASP A 445 -3.69 20.39 -26.23
C ASP A 445 -3.45 20.13 -24.72
N PHE A 446 -2.30 19.55 -24.36
CA PHE A 446 -1.96 19.17 -22.99
C PHE A 446 -2.22 20.28 -21.96
N THR A 447 -1.77 21.51 -22.23
CA THR A 447 -1.93 22.64 -21.30
C THR A 447 -3.40 22.99 -21.05
N ALA A 448 -4.24 22.91 -22.09
CA ALA A 448 -5.67 23.16 -21.96
C ALA A 448 -6.37 22.02 -21.23
N HIS A 449 -5.93 20.78 -21.46
CA HIS A 449 -6.43 19.57 -20.82
C HIS A 449 -6.12 19.56 -19.31
N LYS A 450 -4.85 19.77 -18.93
CA LYS A 450 -4.42 19.86 -17.53
C LYS A 450 -5.17 20.94 -16.74
N LYS A 451 -5.47 22.08 -17.36
CA LYS A 451 -6.28 23.15 -16.73
C LYS A 451 -7.70 22.68 -16.36
N GLN A 452 -8.24 21.68 -17.05
CA GLN A 452 -9.53 21.09 -16.69
C GLN A 452 -9.41 20.12 -15.51
N HIS A 453 -8.32 19.34 -15.45
CA HIS A 453 -8.00 18.50 -14.28
C HIS A 453 -7.83 19.34 -13.02
N ASP A 454 -7.01 20.38 -13.10
CA ASP A 454 -6.73 21.28 -11.96
C ASP A 454 -8.04 21.85 -11.39
N LYS A 455 -8.96 22.31 -12.27
CA LYS A 455 -10.29 22.82 -11.87
C LYS A 455 -11.20 21.76 -11.24
N PHE A 456 -11.09 20.51 -11.66
CA PHE A 456 -11.90 19.44 -11.09
C PHE A 456 -11.41 19.02 -9.72
N VAL A 457 -10.10 18.85 -9.58
CA VAL A 457 -9.46 18.54 -8.30
C VAL A 457 -9.76 19.63 -7.27
N GLU A 458 -9.74 20.90 -7.67
CA GLU A 458 -10.12 22.04 -6.81
C GLU A 458 -11.57 21.91 -6.32
N LYS A 459 -12.54 21.74 -7.22
CA LYS A 459 -13.96 21.57 -6.86
C LYS A 459 -14.24 20.35 -6.00
N ILE A 460 -13.57 19.23 -6.29
CA ILE A 460 -13.69 18.01 -5.50
C ILE A 460 -13.16 18.23 -4.07
N SER A 461 -12.03 18.93 -3.94
CA SER A 461 -11.42 19.21 -2.64
C SER A 461 -12.29 20.15 -1.81
N GLU A 462 -12.92 21.15 -2.44
CA GLU A 462 -13.92 22.01 -1.80
C GLU A 462 -15.11 21.20 -1.28
N ALA A 463 -15.65 20.28 -2.09
CA ALA A 463 -16.77 19.43 -1.68
C ALA A 463 -16.40 18.46 -0.55
N GLN A 464 -15.17 17.94 -0.54
CA GLN A 464 -14.66 17.11 0.56
C GLN A 464 -14.61 17.90 1.86
N ASN A 465 -14.04 19.11 1.83
CA ASN A 465 -13.93 19.97 3.00
C ASN A 465 -15.32 20.33 3.57
N GLN A 466 -16.30 20.61 2.70
CA GLN A 466 -17.68 20.86 3.12
C GLN A 466 -18.33 19.61 3.75
N PHE A 467 -18.04 18.42 3.22
CA PHE A 467 -18.52 17.16 3.78
C PHE A 467 -17.89 16.83 5.14
N GLU A 468 -16.61 17.17 5.35
CA GLU A 468 -15.90 16.95 6.62
C GLU A 468 -16.31 17.98 7.70
N ASN A 469 -16.55 19.23 7.32
CA ASN A 469 -16.86 20.35 8.24
C ASN A 469 -18.34 20.49 8.65
N ASN A 470 -19.22 19.56 8.24
CA ASN A 470 -20.60 19.47 8.73
C ASN A 470 -21.54 20.62 8.30
N GLU A 471 -21.23 21.34 7.22
CA GLU A 471 -21.95 22.56 6.83
C GLU A 471 -23.16 22.34 5.89
N ALA A 472 -23.44 21.11 5.42
CA ALA A 472 -24.60 20.85 4.56
C ALA A 472 -25.20 19.45 4.72
N GLU A 473 -26.38 19.35 5.31
CA GLU A 473 -27.21 18.13 5.36
C GLU A 473 -27.67 17.62 3.97
N ASN A 474 -27.39 18.35 2.88
CA ASN A 474 -27.85 18.06 1.52
C ASN A 474 -26.72 17.82 0.48
N LEU A 475 -25.46 17.64 0.89
CA LEU A 475 -24.34 17.57 -0.05
C LEU A 475 -24.31 16.27 -0.90
N SER A 476 -24.95 15.19 -0.45
CA SER A 476 -24.81 13.87 -1.08
C SER A 476 -25.38 13.77 -2.49
N ALA A 477 -26.58 14.33 -2.72
CA ALA A 477 -27.21 14.31 -4.04
C ALA A 477 -26.53 15.25 -5.04
N GLY A 478 -26.15 16.46 -4.59
CA GLY A 478 -25.47 17.45 -5.43
C GLY A 478 -24.07 17.02 -5.85
N LEU A 479 -23.30 16.41 -4.93
CA LEU A 479 -21.96 15.89 -5.21
C LEU A 479 -22.01 14.71 -6.20
N LEU A 480 -22.98 13.81 -6.05
CA LEU A 480 -23.11 12.65 -6.93
C LEU A 480 -23.47 13.08 -8.37
N THR A 481 -24.39 14.03 -8.54
CA THR A 481 -24.72 14.57 -9.87
C THR A 481 -23.52 15.28 -10.49
N PHE A 482 -22.80 16.09 -9.70
CA PHE A 482 -21.58 16.75 -10.17
C PHE A 482 -20.50 15.76 -10.63
N LEU A 483 -20.20 14.74 -9.81
CA LEU A 483 -19.20 13.72 -10.12
C LEU A 483 -19.60 12.89 -11.34
N LYS A 484 -20.87 12.51 -11.44
CA LYS A 484 -21.41 11.80 -12.59
C LYS A 484 -21.27 12.61 -13.87
N ASP A 485 -21.82 13.82 -13.87
CA ASP A 485 -21.85 14.66 -15.06
C ASP A 485 -20.44 15.03 -15.48
N TRP A 486 -19.54 15.30 -14.53
CA TRP A 486 -18.17 15.63 -14.85
C TRP A 486 -17.42 14.41 -15.40
N LEU A 487 -17.43 13.26 -14.72
CA LEU A 487 -16.67 12.07 -15.13
C LEU A 487 -17.15 11.55 -16.49
N VAL A 488 -18.47 11.48 -16.70
CA VAL A 488 -19.06 11.03 -17.97
C VAL A 488 -18.70 12.00 -19.11
N ASN A 489 -18.83 13.30 -18.90
CA ASN A 489 -18.52 14.28 -19.94
C ASN A 489 -17.02 14.41 -20.18
N HIS A 490 -16.18 14.27 -19.16
CA HIS A 490 -14.74 14.30 -19.28
C HIS A 490 -14.26 13.14 -20.14
N ILE A 491 -14.62 11.90 -19.78
CA ILE A 491 -14.28 10.71 -20.56
C ILE A 491 -14.80 10.81 -22.01
N MET A 492 -16.05 11.24 -22.19
CA MET A 492 -16.66 11.26 -23.52
C MET A 492 -16.24 12.43 -24.42
N ILE A 493 -15.86 13.58 -23.86
CA ILE A 493 -15.63 14.81 -24.63
C ILE A 493 -14.17 15.24 -24.58
N ILE A 494 -13.55 15.13 -23.42
CA ILE A 494 -12.19 15.61 -23.17
C ILE A 494 -11.20 14.50 -23.50
N ASP A 495 -11.47 13.29 -23.01
CA ASP A 495 -10.48 12.23 -23.07
C ASP A 495 -10.46 11.54 -24.44
N LYS A 496 -11.63 11.49 -25.06
CA LYS A 496 -11.75 11.10 -26.47
C LYS A 496 -10.95 11.99 -27.44
N LYS A 497 -10.59 13.23 -27.08
CA LYS A 497 -9.79 14.08 -27.98
C LYS A 497 -8.38 13.57 -28.14
N TYR A 498 -7.73 13.12 -27.06
CA TYR A 498 -6.39 12.54 -27.17
C TYR A 498 -6.45 11.09 -27.66
N SER A 499 -7.57 10.37 -27.47
CA SER A 499 -7.74 9.02 -28.01
C SER A 499 -7.44 8.97 -29.51
N HIS A 500 -7.93 9.94 -30.31
CA HIS A 500 -7.61 9.98 -31.73
C HIS A 500 -6.12 10.21 -32.03
N PHE A 501 -5.45 11.00 -31.19
CA PHE A 501 -4.03 11.30 -31.31
C PHE A 501 -3.16 10.07 -30.93
N PHE A 502 -3.48 9.39 -29.83
CA PHE A 502 -2.77 8.18 -29.38
C PHE A 502 -2.97 7.00 -30.33
N ASN A 503 -4.20 6.79 -30.82
CA ASN A 503 -4.47 5.78 -31.83
C ASN A 503 -3.68 5.99 -33.12
N LYS A 504 -3.51 7.26 -33.58
CA LYS A 504 -2.67 7.58 -34.74
C LYS A 504 -1.18 7.28 -34.53
N LYS A 505 -0.73 7.26 -33.28
CA LYS A 505 0.64 6.90 -32.90
C LYS A 505 0.82 5.42 -32.56
N GLY A 506 -0.23 4.61 -32.68
CA GLY A 506 -0.19 3.17 -32.37
C GLY A 506 -0.08 2.86 -30.87
N ILE A 507 -0.46 3.80 -30.01
CA ILE A 507 -0.51 3.61 -28.56
C ILE A 507 -1.87 2.97 -28.25
N GLN A 508 -1.84 1.74 -27.71
CA GLN A 508 -3.01 0.94 -27.33
C GLN A 508 -2.95 0.54 -25.87
#